data_AF-A0A1R1ANT0-F1
#
_entry.id   AF-A0A1R1ANT0-F1
#
_cell.length_a   1.000
_cell.length_b   1.000
_cell.length_c   1.000
_cell.angle_alpha   90.00
_cell.angle_beta   90.00
_cell.angle_gamma   90.00
#
_symmetry.space_group_name_H-M   'P 1'
#
loop_
_entity.id
_entity.type
_entity.pdbx_description
1 polymer ?
#
loop_
_entity_poly.entity_id
_entity_poly.type
_entity_poly.pdbx_seq_one_letter_code
_entity_poly.pdbx_strand_id
1 'polypeptide(L)' 'MMALIVLLLSSVMVGTAIWRRNSKNNRQREGGWALVILIIGVGIMAAKHMHLPIPNPADWITAIFSPVYKPILKWIEQGA' A
#
# COMPACT_ATOMS: atom_id res chain seq x y z
N MET A 1 -9.07 -15.19 -13.53
CA MET A 1 -8.58 -14.65 -14.84
C MET A 1 -9.34 -13.41 -15.30
N MET A 2 -10.64 -13.50 -15.61
CA MET A 2 -11.45 -12.32 -16.01
C MET A 2 -11.40 -11.18 -14.98
N ALA A 3 -11.49 -11.51 -13.69
CA ALA A 3 -11.38 -10.54 -12.60
C ALA A 3 -10.04 -9.77 -12.59
N LEU A 4 -8.92 -10.44 -12.87
CA LEU A 4 -7.60 -9.80 -12.94
C LEU A 4 -7.52 -8.85 -14.14
N ILE A 5 -8.09 -9.23 -15.28
CA ILE A 5 -8.12 -8.36 -16.47
C ILE A 5 -8.92 -7.09 -16.17
N VAL A 6 -10.11 -7.22 -15.57
CA VAL A 6 -10.94 -6.08 -15.18
C VAL A 6 -10.22 -5.20 -14.16
N LEU A 7 -9.55 -5.80 -13.17
CA LEU A 7 -8.76 -5.08 -12.17
C LEU A 7 -7.61 -4.29 -12.81
N LEU A 8 -6.88 -4.90 -13.74
CA LEU A 8 -5.77 -4.24 -14.43
C LEU A 8 -6.28 -3.09 -15.32
N LEU A 9 -7.32 -3.31 -16.11
CA LEU A 9 -7.91 -2.28 -16.97
C LEU A 9 -8.43 -1.08 -16.16
N SER A 10 -9.17 -1.37 -15.08
CA SER A 10 -9.67 -0.33 -14.18
C SER A 10 -8.53 0.44 -13.50
N SER A 11 -7.47 -0.24 -13.05
CA SER A 11 -6.31 0.42 -12.46
C SER A 11 -5.56 1.33 -13.45
N VAL A 12 -5.42 0.93 -14.71
CA VAL A 12 -4.81 1.78 -15.75
C VAL A 12 -5.67 3.01 -16.01
N MET A 13 -6.99 2.85 -16.10
CA MET A 13 -7.92 3.96 -16.29
C MET A 13 -7.87 4.95 -15.11
N VAL A 14 -7.85 4.46 -13.87
CA VAL A 14 -7.74 5.30 -12.67
C VAL A 14 -6.36 5.97 -12.59
N GLY A 15 -5.28 5.24 -12.86
CA GLY A 15 -3.92 5.76 -12.84
C GLY A 15 -3.71 6.87 -13.87
N THR A 16 -4.22 6.70 -15.09
CA THR A 16 -4.18 7.75 -16.12
C THR A 16 -5.01 8.98 -15.74
N ALA A 17 -6.17 8.80 -15.10
CA ALA A 17 -6.97 9.90 -14.57
C ALA A 17 -6.24 10.67 -13.45
N ILE A 18 -5.61 9.96 -12.50
CA ILE A 18 -4.77 10.55 -11.43
C ILE A 18 -3.64 11.36 -12.05
N TRP A 19 -2.91 10.78 -13.00
CA TRP A 19 -1.79 11.43 -13.67
C TRP A 19 -2.23 12.71 -14.39
N ARG A 20 -3.26 12.64 -15.23
CA ARG A 20 -3.76 13.81 -15.97
C ARG A 20 -4.22 14.93 -15.02
N ARG A 21 -5.00 14.60 -13.98
CA ARG A 21 -5.49 15.58 -13.01
C ARG A 21 -4.35 16.27 -12.26
N ASN A 22 -3.38 15.50 -11.78
CA ASN A 22 -2.31 16.04 -10.94
C ASN A 22 -1.23 16.74 -11.76
N SER A 23 -0.98 16.30 -12.99
CA SER A 23 -0.13 17.05 -13.93
C SER A 23 -0.74 18.41 -14.28
N LYS A 24 -2.06 18.48 -14.52
CA LYS A 24 -2.75 19.75 -14.81
C LYS A 24 -2.66 20.75 -13.66
N ASN A 25 -2.61 20.26 -12.43
CA ASN A 25 -2.59 21.09 -11.22
C ASN A 25 -1.18 21.32 -10.64
N ASN A 26 -0.11 20.92 -11.33
CA ASN A 26 1.28 20.93 -10.82
C ASN A 26 1.47 20.17 -9.48
N ARG A 27 0.65 19.15 -9.22
CA ARG A 27 0.68 18.32 -8.00
C ARG A 27 1.35 16.97 -8.24
N GLN A 28 2.48 16.96 -8.95
CA GLN A 28 3.13 15.71 -9.35
C GLN A 28 3.56 14.84 -8.16
N ARG A 29 3.97 15.45 -7.05
CA ARG A 29 4.32 14.71 -5.83
C ARG A 29 3.14 13.94 -5.24
N GLU A 30 1.98 14.61 -5.10
CA GLU A 30 0.74 13.97 -4.64
C GLU A 30 0.26 12.91 -5.63
N GLY A 31 0.39 13.16 -6.94
CA GLY A 31 0.10 12.18 -7.98
C GLY A 31 0.98 10.94 -7.91
N GLY A 32 2.28 11.12 -7.68
CA GLY A 32 3.20 10.01 -7.47
C GLY A 32 2.78 9.14 -6.29
N TRP A 33 2.50 9.75 -5.13
CA TRP A 33 2.01 9.00 -3.97
C TRP A 33 0.69 8.28 -4.21
N ALA A 34 -0.26 8.92 -4.90
CA ALA A 34 -1.53 8.28 -5.26
C ALA A 34 -1.33 7.06 -6.18
N LEU A 35 -0.39 7.12 -7.13
CA LEU A 35 -0.04 6.00 -8.00
C LEU A 35 0.64 4.86 -7.22
N VAL A 36 1.54 5.19 -6.29
CA VAL A 36 2.17 4.19 -5.41
C VAL A 36 1.11 3.43 -4.60
N ILE A 37 0.16 4.15 -3.98
CA ILE A 37 -0.95 3.55 -3.22
C ILE A 37 -1.81 2.65 -4.12
N LEU A 38 -2.12 3.12 -5.34
CA LEU A 38 -2.89 2.35 -6.31
C LEU A 38 -2.19 1.02 -6.69
N ILE A 39 -0.89 1.08 -6.98
CA ILE A 39 -0.10 -0.11 -7.34
C ILE A 39 -0.08 -1.12 -6.20
N ILE A 40 0.15 -0.67 -4.96
CA ILE A 40 0.16 -1.53 -3.77
C ILE A 40 -1.22 -2.20 -3.59
N GLY A 41 -2.30 -1.42 -3.68
CA GLY A 41 -3.67 -1.93 -3.54
C GLY A 41 -4.03 -2.98 -4.60
N VAL A 42 -3.69 -2.72 -5.87
CA VAL A 42 -3.89 -3.66 -6.97
C VAL A 42 -3.06 -4.93 -6.77
N GLY A 43 -1.81 -4.80 -6.34
CA GLY A 43 -0.93 -5.92 -6.04
C GLY A 43 -1.50 -6.83 -4.95
N ILE A 44 -1.97 -6.25 -3.84
CA ILE A 44 -2.60 -7.00 -2.74
C ILE A 44 -3.86 -7.72 -3.25
N MET A 45 -4.71 -7.03 -4.02
CA MET A 45 -5.95 -7.61 -4.53
C MET A 45 -5.69 -8.75 -5.52
N ALA A 46 -4.70 -8.59 -6.41
CA ALA A 46 -4.27 -9.63 -7.32
C ALA A 46 -3.69 -10.84 -6.58
N ALA A 47 -2.82 -10.61 -5.59
CA ALA A 47 -2.23 -11.67 -4.77
C ALA A 47 -3.30 -12.43 -3.97
N LYS A 48 -4.33 -11.75 -3.42
CA LYS A 48 -5.48 -12.40 -2.78
C LYS A 48 -6.25 -13.27 -3.75
N HIS A 49 -6.49 -12.80 -4.97
CA HIS A 49 -7.19 -13.57 -6.00
C HIS A 49 -6.40 -14.81 -6.45
N MET A 50 -5.07 -14.76 -6.38
CA MET A 50 -4.19 -15.90 -6.66
C MET A 50 -4.01 -16.83 -5.44
N HIS A 51 -4.73 -16.59 -4.34
CA HIS A 51 -4.62 -17.34 -3.09
C HIS A 51 -3.19 -17.36 -2.52
N LEU A 52 -2.41 -16.32 -2.79
CA LEU A 52 -1.09 -16.16 -2.16
C LEU A 52 -1.28 -15.89 -0.65
N PRO A 53 -0.44 -16.47 0.21
CA PRO A 53 -0.48 -16.18 1.64
C PRO A 53 0.02 -14.76 1.88
N ILE A 54 -0.91 -13.85 2.12
CA ILE A 54 -0.61 -12.45 2.44
C ILE A 54 -0.76 -12.28 3.95
N PRO A 55 0.27 -11.76 4.66
CA PRO A 55 0.18 -11.49 6.09
C PRO A 55 -0.97 -10.51 6.40
N ASN A 56 -1.46 -10.52 7.64
CA ASN A 56 -2.47 -9.57 8.06
C ASN A 56 -1.89 -8.15 7.96
N PRO A 57 -2.63 -7.14 7.46
CA PRO A 57 -2.16 -5.75 7.46
C PRO A 57 -1.64 -5.25 8.82
N ALA A 58 -2.19 -5.76 9.92
CA ALA A 58 -1.70 -5.47 11.27
C ALA A 58 -0.25 -5.93 11.49
N ASP A 59 0.17 -7.02 10.85
CA ASP A 59 1.53 -7.54 10.93
C ASP A 59 2.52 -6.59 10.24
N TRP A 60 2.13 -5.96 9.13
CA TRP A 60 2.95 -4.97 8.43
C TRP A 60 3.18 -3.74 9.28
N ILE A 61 2.12 -3.23 9.90
CA ILE A 61 2.18 -2.09 10.82
C ILE A 61 3.10 -2.45 11.98
N THR A 62 2.89 -3.61 12.59
CA THR A 62 3.71 -4.09 13.70
C THR A 62 5.18 -4.21 13.32
N ALA A 63 5.50 -4.72 12.13
CA ALA A 63 6.87 -4.82 11.64
C ALA A 63 7.53 -3.44 11.49
N ILE A 64 6.82 -2.48 10.87
CA ILE A 64 7.30 -1.10 10.66
C ILE A 64 7.58 -0.40 11.99
N PHE A 65 6.69 -0.53 12.96
CA PHE A 65 6.82 0.16 14.25
C PHE A 65 7.64 -0.62 15.27
N SER A 66 7.99 -1.88 15.01
CA SER A 66 8.78 -2.70 15.92
C SER A 66 10.11 -2.09 16.38
N PRO A 67 10.88 -1.38 15.55
CA PRO A 67 12.11 -0.74 15.99
C PRO A 67 11.85 0.40 16.99
N VAL A 68 10.63 0.96 17.03
CA VAL A 68 10.25 2.08 17.89
C VAL A 68 9.70 1.59 19.21
N TYR A 69 8.71 0.69 19.20
CA TYR A 69 8.03 0.29 20.44
C TYR A 69 8.80 -0.78 21.22
N LYS A 70 9.60 -1.64 20.57
CA LYS A 70 10.33 -2.72 21.28
C LYS A 70 11.37 -2.18 22.27
N PRO A 71 12.18 -1.16 21.96
CA PRO A 71 13.08 -0.56 22.94
C PRO A 71 12.34 0.07 24.13
N ILE A 72 11.20 0.72 23.87
CA ILE A 72 10.36 1.34 24.91
C ILE A 72 9.79 0.26 25.84
N LEU A 73 9.21 -0.81 25.28
CA LEU A 73 8.73 -1.95 26.06
C LEU A 73 9.86 -2.56 26.90
N LYS A 74 11.03 -2.79 26.29
CA LYS A 74 12.20 -3.33 27.00
C LYS A 74 12.64 -2.43 28.15
N TRP A 75 12.60 -1.10 27.98
CA TRP A 75 12.92 -0.15 29.04
C TRP A 75 11.91 -0.23 30.20
N ILE A 76 10.61 -0.33 29.90
CA ILE A 76 9.55 -0.48 30.92
C ILE A 76 9.70 -1.82 31.66
N GLU A 77 9.93 -2.92 30.94
CA GLU A 77 10.05 -4.27 31.49
C GLU A 77 11.31 -4.44 32.37
N GLN A 78 12.38 -3.71 32.08
CA GLN A 78 13.63 -3.76 32.85
C GLN A 78 13.60 -2.93 34.14
N GLY A 79 12.51 -2.20 34.39
CA GLY A 79 12.36 -1.32 35.55
C GLY A 79 13.11 0.00 35.36
N ALA A 80 12.36 1.11 35.45
CA ALA A 80 12.94 2.41 35.78
C ALA A 80 13.54 2.38 37.19
#